data_AF-A0A7S3AAU5-F1
#
_entry.id   AF-A0A7S3AAU5-F1
#
_cell.length_a   1.000
_cell.length_b   1.000
_cell.length_c   1.000
_cell.angle_alpha   90.00
_cell.angle_beta   90.00
_cell.angle_gamma   90.00
#
_symmetry.space_group_name_H-M   'P 1'
#
loop_
_entity.id
_entity.type
_entity.pdbx_description
1 polymer ?
#
loop_
_entity_poly.entity_id
_entity_poly.type
_entity_poly.pdbx_seq_one_letter_code
_entity_poly.pdbx_strand_id
1 'polypeptide(L)'
;QDLAKAMAAVLGNEKAIGQIYNIQDEKAITFDGIVRACAQAAGKDPASVEIVHYDPKDFDFGKKKAFPMRPQHFFTSPQKALTDLDWSIEFNTEVGLKDSYENDFVIKEKNGKLKNDFSTDDMVLAEKGVAV
;
A
#
# COMPACT_ATOMS: atom_id res chain seq x y z
N GLN A 1 -5.57 5.34 10.37
CA GLN A 1 -6.50 5.76 11.43
C GLN A 1 -7.45 4.64 11.82
N ASP A 2 -8.05 3.95 10.84
CA ASP A 2 -8.96 2.80 11.02
C ASP A 2 -8.47 1.71 11.99
N LEU A 3 -7.20 1.32 11.91
CA LEU A 3 -6.63 0.34 12.85
C LEU A 3 -6.77 0.78 14.31
N ALA A 4 -6.48 2.06 14.60
CA ALA A 4 -6.59 2.58 15.96
C ALA A 4 -8.05 2.61 16.44
N LYS A 5 -8.99 2.95 15.55
CA LYS A 5 -10.44 2.91 15.84
C LYS A 5 -10.91 1.48 16.13
N ALA A 6 -10.50 0.50 15.32
CA ALA A 6 -10.81 -0.90 15.55
C ALA A 6 -10.23 -1.41 16.89
N MET A 7 -8.99 -1.04 17.23
CA MET A 7 -8.38 -1.39 18.51
C MET A 7 -9.13 -0.77 19.70
N ALA A 8 -9.57 0.48 19.57
CA ALA A 8 -10.39 1.13 20.60
C ALA A 8 -11.76 0.46 20.76
N ALA A 9 -12.38 0.03 19.66
CA ALA A 9 -13.68 -0.64 19.64
C ALA A 9 -13.69 -2.03 20.31
N VAL A 10 -12.51 -2.63 20.53
CA VAL A 10 -12.36 -3.86 21.30
C VAL A 10 -12.50 -3.60 22.81
N LEU A 11 -12.16 -2.41 23.29
CA LEU A 11 -12.15 -2.11 24.72
C LEU A 11 -13.56 -2.13 25.30
N GLY A 12 -13.78 -2.98 26.32
CA GLY A 12 -15.10 -3.13 26.95
C GLY A 12 -16.13 -3.90 26.12
N ASN A 13 -15.75 -4.43 24.95
CA ASN A 13 -16.63 -5.23 24.11
C ASN A 13 -16.49 -6.72 24.46
N GLU A 14 -17.47 -7.28 25.17
CA GLU A 14 -17.48 -8.70 25.57
C GLU A 14 -17.42 -9.65 24.36
N LYS A 15 -17.98 -9.26 23.20
CA LYS A 15 -17.93 -10.09 21.98
C LYS A 15 -16.51 -10.28 21.48
N ALA A 16 -15.60 -9.34 21.78
CA ALA A 16 -14.23 -9.39 21.30
C ALA A 16 -13.32 -10.33 22.13
N ILE A 17 -13.79 -10.84 23.27
CA ILE A 17 -12.99 -11.71 24.14
C ILE A 17 -12.69 -13.04 23.42
N GLY A 18 -11.40 -13.39 23.35
CA GLY A 18 -10.93 -14.61 22.70
C GLY A 18 -11.06 -14.62 21.18
N GLN A 19 -11.40 -13.49 20.57
CA GLN A 19 -11.60 -13.39 19.13
C GLN A 19 -10.35 -12.89 18.40
N ILE A 20 -10.24 -13.30 17.13
CA ILE A 20 -9.29 -12.78 16.16
C ILE A 20 -10.07 -12.03 15.09
N TYR A 21 -9.59 -10.83 14.74
CA TYR A 21 -10.18 -9.93 13.76
C TYR A 21 -9.14 -9.53 12.72
N ASN A 22 -9.54 -9.48 11.45
CA ASN A 22 -8.72 -8.88 10.41
C ASN A 22 -9.16 -7.44 10.19
N ILE A 23 -8.21 -6.51 10.22
CA ILE A 23 -8.47 -5.09 9.99
C ILE A 23 -7.78 -4.70 8.68
N GLN A 24 -8.55 -4.62 7.60
CA GLN A 24 -8.11 -4.17 6.29
C GLN A 24 -9.29 -3.66 5.47
N ASP A 25 -9.02 -3.20 4.24
CA ASP A 25 -10.04 -2.83 3.25
C ASP A 25 -10.89 -4.03 2.80
N GLU A 26 -12.07 -3.78 2.24
CA GLU A 26 -12.96 -4.81 1.66
C GLU A 26 -12.46 -5.32 0.32
N LYS A 27 -11.62 -4.53 -0.36
CA LYS A 27 -11.12 -4.82 -1.70
C LYS A 27 -9.62 -5.12 -1.70
N ALA A 28 -9.25 -6.10 -2.50
CA ALA A 28 -7.87 -6.35 -2.88
C ALA A 28 -7.44 -5.44 -4.04
N ILE A 29 -6.14 -5.16 -4.12
CA ILE A 29 -5.55 -4.40 -5.23
C ILE A 29 -4.35 -5.14 -5.82
N THR A 30 -4.20 -5.08 -7.14
CA THR A 30 -3.04 -5.63 -7.86
C THR A 30 -1.85 -4.66 -7.76
N PHE A 31 -0.64 -5.11 -8.14
CA PHE A 31 0.51 -4.21 -8.21
C PHE A 31 0.33 -3.09 -9.24
N ASP A 32 -0.21 -3.40 -10.42
CA ASP A 32 -0.57 -2.36 -11.39
C ASP A 32 -1.66 -1.42 -10.84
N GLY A 33 -2.62 -1.98 -10.09
CA GLY A 33 -3.68 -1.22 -9.44
C GLY A 33 -3.14 -0.21 -8.43
N ILE A 34 -2.20 -0.62 -7.56
CA ILE A 34 -1.64 0.29 -6.55
C ILE A 34 -0.85 1.43 -7.22
N VAL A 35 -0.12 1.16 -8.31
CA VAL A 35 0.59 2.20 -9.08
C VAL A 35 -0.40 3.23 -9.63
N ARG A 36 -1.49 2.76 -10.25
CA ARG A 36 -2.54 3.63 -10.79
C ARG A 36 -3.26 4.44 -9.71
N ALA A 37 -3.57 3.81 -8.58
CA ALA A 37 -4.19 4.49 -7.43
C ALA A 37 -3.26 5.55 -6.82
N CYS A 38 -1.96 5.28 -6.72
CA CYS A 38 -0.96 6.27 -6.31
C CYS A 38 -0.91 7.48 -7.26
N ALA A 39 -0.97 7.25 -8.58
CA ALA A 39 -1.00 8.34 -9.55
C ALA A 39 -2.25 9.20 -9.39
N GLN A 40 -3.43 8.58 -9.21
CA GLN A 40 -4.66 9.28 -8.91
C GLN A 40 -4.56 10.11 -7.63
N ALA A 41 -4.00 9.53 -6.56
CA ALA A 41 -3.78 10.21 -5.29
C ALA A 41 -2.85 11.42 -5.43
N ALA A 42 -1.85 11.33 -6.32
CA ALA A 42 -0.95 12.43 -6.67
C ALA A 42 -1.54 13.45 -7.66
N GLY A 43 -2.81 13.32 -8.04
CA GLY A 43 -3.47 14.21 -9.01
C GLY A 43 -3.03 14.03 -10.46
N LYS A 44 -2.43 12.87 -10.80
CA LYS A 44 -2.02 12.50 -12.16
C LYS A 44 -3.06 11.58 -12.81
N ASP A 45 -3.06 11.53 -14.13
CA ASP A 45 -3.87 10.57 -14.88
C ASP A 45 -3.33 9.14 -14.66
N PRO A 46 -4.12 8.20 -14.11
CA PRO A 46 -3.69 6.83 -13.91
C PRO A 46 -3.35 6.09 -15.22
N ALA A 47 -3.89 6.54 -16.36
CA ALA A 47 -3.58 5.97 -17.66
C ALA A 47 -2.23 6.46 -18.22
N SER A 48 -1.71 7.58 -17.73
CA SER A 48 -0.45 8.15 -18.21
C SER A 48 0.79 7.54 -17.57
N VAL A 49 0.63 6.63 -16.59
CA VAL A 49 1.75 5.96 -15.94
C VAL A 49 2.20 4.77 -16.78
N GLU A 50 3.45 4.79 -17.21
CA GLU A 50 4.11 3.63 -17.79
C GLU A 50 4.42 2.62 -16.66
N ILE A 51 3.95 1.38 -16.82
CA ILE A 51 4.22 0.29 -15.88
C ILE A 51 5.14 -0.69 -16.59
N VAL A 52 6.35 -0.85 -16.05
CA VAL A 52 7.36 -1.77 -16.57
C VAL A 52 7.32 -3.06 -15.75
N HIS A 53 6.95 -4.17 -16.41
CA HIS A 53 7.02 -5.50 -15.81
C HIS A 53 8.40 -6.13 -16.06
N TYR A 54 8.90 -6.87 -15.07
CA TYR A 54 10.18 -7.56 -15.13
C TYR A 54 10.12 -8.90 -14.36
N ASP A 55 10.96 -9.87 -14.74
CA ASP A 55 11.20 -11.06 -13.92
C ASP A 55 12.44 -10.81 -13.05
N PRO A 56 12.35 -10.87 -11.71
CA PRO A 56 13.49 -10.72 -10.82
C PRO A 56 14.67 -11.67 -11.12
N LYS A 57 14.43 -12.79 -11.81
CA LYS A 57 15.47 -13.76 -12.19
C LYS A 57 16.38 -13.27 -13.31
N ASP A 58 15.95 -12.26 -14.07
CA ASP A 58 16.74 -11.69 -15.16
C ASP A 58 17.83 -10.71 -14.65
N PHE A 59 17.91 -10.48 -13.33
CA PHE A 59 18.76 -9.46 -12.71
C PHE A 59 19.58 -10.03 -11.54
N ASP A 60 20.77 -9.47 -11.33
CA ASP A 60 21.56 -9.68 -10.11
C ASP A 60 21.42 -8.46 -9.17
N PHE A 61 20.47 -8.52 -8.24
CA PHE A 61 20.29 -7.49 -7.21
C PHE A 61 21.28 -7.63 -6.03
N GLY A 62 22.18 -8.62 -6.06
CA GLY A 62 23.06 -8.95 -4.95
C GLY A 62 22.28 -9.24 -3.66
N LYS A 63 22.47 -8.41 -2.64
CA LYS A 63 21.77 -8.53 -1.34
C LYS A 63 20.49 -7.69 -1.25
N LYS A 64 20.19 -6.89 -2.27
CA LYS A 64 19.00 -6.03 -2.29
C LYS A 64 17.78 -6.87 -2.68
N LYS A 65 16.60 -6.38 -2.30
CA LYS A 65 15.34 -7.00 -2.72
C LYS A 65 15.01 -6.50 -4.13
N ALA A 66 14.64 -7.41 -5.02
CA ALA A 66 14.14 -7.06 -6.35
C ALA A 66 12.88 -6.16 -6.25
N PHE A 67 11.99 -6.47 -5.31
CA PHE A 67 10.74 -5.75 -5.09
C PHE A 67 10.50 -5.53 -3.58
N PRO A 68 9.99 -4.36 -3.15
CA PRO A 68 9.78 -4.07 -1.73
C PRO A 68 8.66 -4.90 -1.08
N MET A 69 7.74 -5.45 -1.88
CA MET A 69 6.60 -6.25 -1.41
C MET A 69 6.77 -7.75 -1.72
N ARG A 70 6.09 -8.61 -0.96
CA ARG A 70 6.09 -10.06 -1.23
C ARG A 70 5.27 -10.36 -2.50
N PRO A 71 5.74 -11.21 -3.42
CA PRO A 71 5.02 -11.54 -4.66
C PRO A 71 3.88 -12.57 -4.45
N GLN A 72 3.25 -12.58 -3.27
CA GLN A 72 2.19 -13.52 -2.93
C GLN A 72 0.89 -12.76 -2.68
N HIS A 73 -0.22 -13.34 -3.13
CA HIS A 73 -1.55 -12.89 -2.78
C HIS A 73 -1.80 -13.01 -1.28
N PHE A 74 -2.22 -11.93 -0.65
CA PHE A 74 -2.60 -11.91 0.76
C PHE A 74 -3.91 -11.16 0.90
N PHE A 75 -4.98 -11.89 1.21
CA PHE A 75 -6.32 -11.33 1.40
C PHE A 75 -6.93 -11.96 2.63
N THR A 76 -7.50 -11.15 3.51
CA THR A 76 -8.31 -11.65 4.62
C THR A 76 -9.62 -10.87 4.66
N SER A 77 -10.69 -11.45 5.22
CA SER A 77 -11.99 -10.78 5.25
C SER A 77 -12.11 -9.91 6.50
N PRO A 78 -12.50 -8.62 6.39
CA PRO A 78 -12.79 -7.77 7.55
C PRO A 78 -14.21 -7.98 8.12
N GLN A 79 -15.03 -8.87 7.53
CA GLN A 79 -16.47 -8.98 7.83
C GLN A 79 -16.77 -9.19 9.32
N LYS A 80 -15.93 -9.98 10.00
CA LYS A 80 -16.09 -10.25 11.42
C LYS A 80 -15.90 -8.97 12.27
N ALA A 81 -14.92 -8.14 11.92
CA ALA A 81 -14.68 -6.87 12.60
C ALA A 81 -15.85 -5.90 12.36
N LEU A 82 -16.32 -5.79 11.11
CA LEU A 82 -17.47 -4.97 10.73
C LEU A 82 -18.76 -5.36 11.49
N THR A 83 -18.91 -6.65 11.82
CA THR A 83 -20.10 -7.18 12.49
C THR A 83 -20.01 -7.06 14.02
N ASP A 84 -18.85 -7.36 14.61
CA ASP A 84 -18.72 -7.50 16.06
C ASP A 84 -18.31 -6.20 16.78
N LEU A 85 -17.59 -5.31 16.09
CA LEU A 85 -16.90 -4.18 16.72
C LEU A 85 -17.62 -2.83 16.56
N ASP A 86 -18.78 -2.76 15.88
CA ASP A 86 -19.42 -1.49 15.51
C ASP A 86 -18.42 -0.52 14.85
N TRP A 87 -17.54 -1.10 14.04
CA TRP A 87 -16.44 -0.41 13.35
C TRP A 87 -16.71 -0.43 11.85
N SER A 88 -16.34 0.65 11.16
CA SER A 88 -16.44 0.78 9.71
C SER A 88 -15.09 1.18 9.10
N ILE A 89 -14.92 0.88 7.82
CA ILE A 89 -13.76 1.29 7.03
C ILE A 89 -14.01 2.71 6.53
N GLU A 90 -13.20 3.67 6.98
CA GLU A 90 -13.26 5.06 6.52
C GLU A 90 -12.18 5.35 5.49
N PHE A 91 -11.02 4.67 5.60
CA PHE A 91 -9.90 4.82 4.69
C PHE A 91 -9.76 3.55 3.85
N ASN A 92 -10.61 3.42 2.83
CA ASN A 92 -10.37 2.46 1.75
C ASN A 92 -9.08 2.81 1.00
N THR A 93 -8.64 1.93 0.10
CA THR A 93 -7.34 2.07 -0.59
C THR A 93 -7.15 3.45 -1.23
N GLU A 94 -8.14 3.97 -1.94
CA GLU A 94 -8.05 5.27 -2.62
C GLU A 94 -7.96 6.44 -1.64
N VAL A 95 -8.84 6.46 -0.63
CA VAL A 95 -8.87 7.52 0.40
C VAL A 95 -7.59 7.49 1.24
N GLY A 96 -7.14 6.30 1.63
CA GLY A 96 -5.91 6.08 2.40
C GLY A 96 -4.66 6.53 1.66
N LEU A 97 -4.55 6.22 0.37
CA LEU A 97 -3.42 6.68 -0.45
C LEU A 97 -3.41 8.20 -0.60
N LYS A 98 -4.57 8.82 -0.83
CA LYS A 98 -4.67 10.28 -0.92
C LYS A 98 -4.29 10.96 0.39
N ASP A 99 -4.84 10.49 1.52
CA ASP A 99 -4.50 11.00 2.85
C ASP A 99 -3.00 10.86 3.14
N SER A 100 -2.43 9.68 2.87
CA SER A 100 -1.00 9.44 3.06
C SER A 100 -0.14 10.31 2.15
N TYR A 101 -0.57 10.60 0.93
CA TYR A 101 0.16 11.47 0.02
C TYR A 101 0.19 12.91 0.55
N GLU A 102 -0.97 13.46 0.89
CA GLU A 102 -1.14 14.85 1.34
C GLU A 102 -0.52 15.09 2.72
N ASN A 103 -0.76 14.19 3.68
CA ASN A 103 -0.44 14.39 5.09
C ASN A 103 0.87 13.73 5.55
N ASP A 104 1.53 12.93 4.69
CA ASP A 104 2.82 12.31 5.01
C ASP A 104 3.86 12.51 3.91
N PHE A 105 3.59 12.02 2.69
CA PHE A 105 4.58 12.02 1.60
C PHE A 105 5.04 13.45 1.24
N VAL A 106 4.10 14.35 0.89
CA VAL A 106 4.40 15.74 0.50
C VAL A 106 5.09 16.51 1.64
N ILE A 107 4.69 16.26 2.89
CA ILE A 107 5.30 16.91 4.05
C ILE A 107 6.73 16.42 4.26
N LYS A 108 6.99 15.11 4.14
CA LYS A 108 8.34 14.55 4.21
C LYS A 108 9.22 15.05 3.07
N GLU A 109 8.69 15.14 1.86
CA GLU A 109 9.39 15.68 0.69
C GLU A 109 9.82 17.12 0.94
N LYS A 110 8.87 18.00 1.29
CA LYS A 110 9.12 19.42 1.57
C LYS A 110 10.19 19.63 2.64
N ASN A 111 10.25 18.72 3.61
CA ASN A 111 11.21 18.79 4.72
C ASN A 111 12.55 18.07 4.41
N GLY A 112 12.76 17.55 3.19
CA GLY A 112 13.97 16.83 2.81
C GLY A 112 14.18 15.54 3.60
N LYS A 113 13.10 14.91 4.08
CA LYS A 113 13.14 13.71 4.94
C LYS A 113 12.87 12.41 4.20
N LEU A 114 12.55 12.46 2.90
CA LEU A 114 12.47 11.25 2.09
C LEU A 114 13.85 10.62 1.95
N LYS A 115 13.94 9.32 2.22
CA LYS A 115 15.17 8.51 2.14
C LYS A 115 14.93 7.32 1.21
N ASN A 116 14.36 7.61 0.05
CA ASN A 116 14.03 6.58 -0.93
C ASN A 116 15.32 6.12 -1.64
N ASP A 117 15.49 4.81 -1.79
CA ASP A 117 16.57 4.20 -2.57
C ASP A 117 15.92 3.51 -3.77
N PHE A 118 16.10 4.08 -4.96
CA PHE A 118 15.56 3.57 -6.23
C PHE A 118 16.59 2.80 -7.04
N SER A 119 17.76 2.47 -6.46
CA SER A 119 18.85 1.84 -7.22
C SER A 119 18.47 0.50 -7.86
N THR A 120 17.54 -0.25 -7.29
CA THR A 120 17.02 -1.49 -7.90
C THR A 120 16.08 -1.20 -9.06
N ASP A 121 15.29 -0.13 -8.96
CA ASP A 121 14.38 0.33 -9.99
C ASP A 121 15.18 0.87 -11.19
N ASP A 122 16.22 1.68 -10.94
CA ASP A 122 17.12 2.21 -11.97
C ASP A 122 17.78 1.08 -12.77
N MET A 123 18.19 -0.02 -12.11
CA MET A 123 18.74 -1.21 -12.77
C MET A 123 17.72 -1.85 -13.72
N VAL A 124 16.46 -1.96 -13.29
CA VAL A 124 15.38 -2.54 -14.10
C VAL A 124 15.04 -1.65 -15.29
N LEU A 125 14.94 -0.34 -15.09
CA LEU A 125 14.58 0.62 -16.14
C LEU A 125 15.67 0.73 -17.21
N ALA A 126 16.95 0.74 -16.80
CA ALA A 126 18.07 0.81 -17.73
C ALA A 126 18.12 -0.37 -18.71
N GLU A 127 17.89 -1.60 -18.22
CA GLU A 127 17.87 -2.80 -19.06
C GLU A 127 16.68 -2.80 -20.05
N LYS A 128 15.55 -2.20 -19.66
CA LYS A 128 14.36 -2.10 -20.51
C LYS A 128 14.41 -0.94 -21.50
N GLY A 129 15.49 -0.16 -21.52
CA GLY A 129 15.65 0.98 -22.42
C GLY A 129 14.69 2.13 -22.10
N VAL A 130 14.15 2.17 -20.89
CA VAL A 130 13.31 3.27 -20.41
C VAL A 130 14.24 4.35 -19.85
N ALA A 131 14.09 5.59 -20.33
CA ALA A 131 14.91 6.69 -19.84
C ALA A 131 14.62 6.95 -18.35
N VAL A 132 15.68 7.01 -17.55
CA VAL A 132 15.65 7.33 -16.11
C VAL A 132 15.74 8.84 -15.89
#